data_AF-X1UQZ0-F1
#
_entry.id   AF-X1UQZ0-F1
#
_cell.length_a   1.000
_cell.length_b   1.000
_cell.length_c   1.000
_cell.angle_alpha   90.00
_cell.angle_beta   90.00
_cell.angle_gamma   90.00
#
_symmetry.space_group_name_H-M   'P 1'
#
loop_
_entity.id
_entity.type
_entity.pdbx_description
1 polymer ?
#
loop_
_entity_poly.entity_id
_entity_poly.type
_entity_poly.pdbx_seq_one_letter_code
_entity_poly.pdbx_strand_id
1 'polypeptide(L)'
;LPIRKVAVSLKRQHKIKLTHTTVLDITRRVSDKLRVKYKQMVYEIRKSPFVHIDQTDIKVDGVTYQLWVFVTKNCTLFIIRKAGYAEVMKAVLGERYKGIIIGDGLETYRQYTDLIQRCWAHLLRESADLAEKHESAKILHAGLKI
;
A
#
# COMPACT_ATOMS: atom_id res chain seq x y z
N LEU A 1 6.45 -15.54 5.03
CA LEU A 1 7.21 -16.73 4.60
C LEU A 1 6.47 -17.43 3.47
N PRO A 2 7.15 -17.92 2.42
CA PRO A 2 6.54 -18.82 1.44
C PRO A 2 5.85 -20.00 2.14
N ILE A 3 4.71 -20.47 1.60
CA ILE A 3 3.85 -21.49 2.23
C ILE A 3 4.64 -22.76 2.61
N ARG A 4 5.55 -23.21 1.74
CA ARG A 4 6.44 -24.35 2.03
C ARG A 4 7.35 -24.10 3.24
N LYS A 5 7.89 -22.89 3.38
CA LYS A 5 8.72 -22.51 4.53
C LYS A 5 7.91 -22.42 5.83
N VAL A 6 6.65 -22.01 5.76
CA VAL A 6 5.74 -22.04 6.94
C VAL A 6 5.56 -23.48 7.44
N ALA A 7 5.25 -24.43 6.55
CA ALA A 7 5.10 -25.83 6.92
C ALA A 7 6.39 -26.41 7.55
N VAL A 8 7.56 -26.08 6.99
CA VAL A 8 8.87 -26.48 7.57
C VAL A 8 9.06 -25.88 8.96
N SER A 9 8.73 -24.60 9.15
CA SER A 9 8.89 -23.91 10.44
C SER A 9 8.00 -24.53 11.53
N LEU A 10 6.74 -24.82 11.22
CA LEU A 10 5.79 -25.47 12.14
C LEU A 10 6.30 -26.85 12.61
N LYS A 11 6.84 -27.67 11.69
CA LYS A 11 7.45 -28.95 12.05
C LYS A 11 8.67 -28.75 12.96
N ARG A 12 9.55 -27.80 12.61
CA ARG A 12 10.81 -27.57 13.34
C ARG A 12 10.58 -27.05 14.76
N GLN A 13 9.71 -26.05 14.91
CA GLN A 13 9.53 -25.31 16.17
C GLN A 13 8.45 -25.92 17.07
N HIS A 14 7.41 -26.52 16.48
CA HIS A 14 6.23 -26.97 17.23
C HIS A 14 5.91 -28.45 17.04
N LYS A 15 6.74 -29.20 16.29
CA LYS A 15 6.53 -30.62 15.94
C LYS A 15 5.21 -30.90 15.20
N ILE A 16 4.55 -29.85 14.68
CA ILE A 16 3.32 -29.94 13.91
C ILE A 16 3.67 -30.28 12.45
N LYS A 17 3.31 -31.48 11.99
CA LYS A 17 3.55 -31.93 10.60
C LYS A 17 2.33 -31.62 9.74
N LEU A 18 2.47 -30.63 8.84
CA LEU A 18 1.45 -30.26 7.86
C LEU A 18 2.04 -30.25 6.45
N THR A 19 1.20 -30.50 5.46
CA THR A 19 1.55 -30.23 4.06
C THR A 19 1.46 -28.73 3.79
N HIS A 20 2.21 -28.24 2.80
CA HIS A 20 2.09 -26.85 2.34
C HIS A 20 0.69 -26.54 1.81
N THR A 21 0.00 -27.51 1.20
CA THR A 21 -1.40 -27.37 0.79
C THR A 21 -2.33 -27.13 1.98
N THR A 22 -2.13 -27.85 3.09
CA THR A 22 -2.91 -27.62 4.33
C THR A 22 -2.71 -26.21 4.88
N VAL A 23 -1.48 -25.70 4.85
CA VAL A 23 -1.17 -24.31 5.25
C VAL A 23 -1.88 -23.30 4.34
N LEU A 24 -1.89 -23.54 3.03
CA LEU A 24 -2.65 -22.72 2.08
C LEU A 24 -4.14 -22.71 2.41
N ASP A 25 -4.74 -23.86 2.70
CA ASP A 25 -6.17 -23.96 2.99
C ASP A 25 -6.55 -23.33 4.34
N ILE A 26 -5.67 -23.42 5.35
CA ILE A 26 -5.82 -22.63 6.58
C ILE A 26 -5.82 -21.14 6.26
N THR A 27 -4.86 -20.68 5.45
CA THR A 27 -4.73 -19.26 5.08
C THR A 27 -5.97 -18.76 4.31
N ARG A 28 -6.50 -19.56 3.38
CA ARG A 28 -7.74 -19.26 2.65
C ARG A 28 -8.94 -19.15 3.58
N ARG A 29 -9.13 -20.11 4.50
CA ARG A 29 -10.23 -20.07 5.47
C ARG A 29 -10.18 -18.84 6.37
N VAL A 30 -8.99 -18.43 6.81
CA VAL A 30 -8.82 -17.19 7.60
C VAL A 30 -9.13 -15.97 6.74
N SER A 31 -8.63 -15.92 5.50
CA SER A 31 -8.92 -14.84 4.55
C SER A 31 -10.44 -14.66 4.34
N ASP A 32 -11.18 -15.75 4.15
CA ASP A 32 -12.63 -15.69 3.98
C ASP A 32 -13.35 -15.15 5.21
N LYS A 33 -12.93 -15.55 6.42
CA LYS A 33 -13.47 -15.01 7.67
C LYS A 33 -13.18 -13.51 7.83
N LEU A 34 -12.04 -13.04 7.34
CA LEU A 34 -11.64 -11.62 7.41
C LEU A 34 -12.33 -10.75 6.36
N ARG A 35 -13.03 -11.33 5.38
CA ARG A 35 -13.65 -10.60 4.26
C ARG A 35 -14.61 -9.50 4.72
N VAL A 36 -15.37 -9.73 5.79
CA VAL A 36 -16.27 -8.71 6.37
C VAL A 36 -15.47 -7.54 6.92
N LYS A 37 -14.44 -7.80 7.72
CA LYS A 37 -13.58 -6.76 8.30
C LYS A 37 -12.82 -5.99 7.22
N TYR A 38 -12.36 -6.68 6.18
CA TYR A 38 -11.73 -6.07 5.02
C TYR A 38 -12.66 -5.05 4.32
N LYS A 39 -13.93 -5.42 4.09
CA LYS A 39 -14.93 -4.50 3.52
C LYS A 39 -15.21 -3.32 4.45
N GLN A 40 -15.24 -3.54 5.76
CA GLN A 40 -15.40 -2.45 6.74
C GLN A 40 -14.23 -1.46 6.69
N MET A 41 -12.99 -1.95 6.55
CA MET A 41 -11.80 -1.08 6.44
C MET A 41 -11.89 -0.14 5.22
N VAL A 42 -12.42 -0.61 4.10
CA VAL A 42 -12.66 0.26 2.93
C VAL A 42 -13.58 1.42 3.29
N TYR A 43 -14.65 1.16 4.05
CA TYR A 43 -15.57 2.20 4.50
C TYR A 43 -14.96 3.16 5.51
N GLU A 44 -14.12 2.66 6.43
CA GLU A 44 -13.39 3.51 7.38
C GLU A 44 -12.39 4.42 6.69
N ILE A 45 -11.68 3.93 5.65
CA ILE A 45 -10.78 4.77 4.85
C ILE A 45 -11.53 5.94 4.20
N ARG A 46 -12.72 5.68 3.65
CA ARG A 46 -13.55 6.72 3.00
C ARG A 46 -13.98 7.83 3.95
N LYS A 47 -14.03 7.56 5.26
CA LYS A 47 -14.37 8.54 6.31
C LYS A 47 -13.15 9.27 6.86
N SER A 48 -11.95 8.77 6.60
CA SER A 48 -10.73 9.38 7.12
C SER A 48 -10.54 10.79 6.54
N PRO A 49 -10.07 11.78 7.33
CA PRO A 49 -9.78 13.12 6.82
C PRO A 49 -8.57 13.15 5.87
N PHE A 50 -7.71 12.14 5.93
CA PHE A 50 -6.60 11.95 5.01
C PHE A 50 -6.28 10.47 4.79
N VAL A 51 -5.63 10.15 3.69
CA VAL A 51 -5.15 8.80 3.38
C VAL A 51 -3.78 8.88 2.71
N HIS A 52 -2.81 8.13 3.21
CA HIS A 52 -1.56 7.91 2.53
C HIS A 52 -1.72 6.80 1.51
N ILE A 53 -1.22 7.02 0.29
CA ILE A 53 -1.31 6.07 -0.81
C ILE A 53 0.08 5.84 -1.37
N ASP A 54 0.39 4.58 -1.62
CA ASP A 54 1.58 4.16 -2.33
C ASP A 54 1.27 2.93 -3.19
N GLN A 55 2.05 2.71 -4.25
CA GLN A 55 1.91 1.56 -5.13
C GLN A 55 3.25 0.99 -5.57
N THR A 56 3.27 -0.29 -5.85
CA THR A 56 4.41 -0.95 -6.48
C THR A 56 3.95 -2.05 -7.43
N ASP A 57 4.66 -2.20 -8.54
CA ASP A 57 4.38 -3.24 -9.51
C ASP A 57 4.86 -4.60 -9.00
N ILE A 58 4.00 -5.61 -9.17
CA ILE A 58 4.29 -7.01 -8.85
C ILE A 58 4.00 -7.90 -10.05
N LYS A 59 4.78 -8.97 -10.21
CA LYS A 59 4.55 -9.99 -11.24
C LYS A 59 3.77 -11.16 -10.63
N VAL A 60 2.62 -11.47 -11.23
CA VAL A 60 1.83 -12.67 -10.93
C VAL A 60 1.73 -13.47 -12.21
N ASP A 61 2.40 -14.62 -12.24
CA ASP A 61 2.46 -15.51 -13.40
C ASP A 61 2.86 -14.78 -14.70
N GLY A 62 3.88 -13.92 -14.61
CA GLY A 62 4.41 -13.12 -15.72
C GLY A 62 3.61 -11.84 -16.04
N VAL A 63 2.39 -11.72 -15.53
CA VAL A 63 1.54 -10.54 -15.73
C VAL A 63 1.82 -9.49 -14.65
N THR A 64 1.96 -8.23 -15.05
CA THR A 64 2.10 -7.12 -14.10
C THR A 64 0.75 -6.77 -13.46
N TYR A 65 0.75 -6.67 -12.14
CA TYR A 65 -0.30 -6.11 -11.30
C TYR A 65 0.30 -4.99 -10.43
N GLN A 66 -0.53 -4.12 -9.88
CA GLN A 66 -0.11 -3.15 -8.88
C GLN A 66 -0.58 -3.62 -7.49
N LEU A 67 0.36 -3.66 -6.55
CA LEU A 67 0.07 -3.73 -5.13
C LEU A 67 -0.05 -2.29 -4.61
N TRP A 68 -1.24 -1.95 -4.14
CA TRP A 68 -1.53 -0.66 -3.52
C TRP A 68 -1.61 -0.79 -2.01
N VAL A 69 -1.18 0.26 -1.33
CA VAL A 69 -1.40 0.43 0.11
C VAL A 69 -2.11 1.75 0.38
N PHE A 70 -3.13 1.70 1.22
CA PHE A 70 -3.87 2.85 1.72
C PHE A 70 -3.74 2.88 3.24
N VAL A 71 -3.16 3.93 3.80
CA VAL A 71 -2.91 4.06 5.23
C VAL A 71 -3.64 5.28 5.78
N THR A 72 -4.35 5.07 6.87
CA THR A 72 -4.98 6.12 7.68
C THR A 72 -4.49 5.98 9.12
N LYS A 73 -4.92 6.88 10.02
CA LYS A 73 -4.60 6.75 11.45
C LYS A 73 -5.00 5.40 12.05
N ASN A 74 -6.11 4.82 11.59
CA ASN A 74 -6.74 3.68 12.24
C ASN A 74 -6.63 2.37 11.45
N CYS A 75 -6.24 2.41 10.17
CA CYS A 75 -6.18 1.21 9.35
C CYS A 75 -5.22 1.31 8.18
N THR A 76 -4.72 0.15 7.78
CA THR A 76 -3.88 -0.07 6.60
C THR A 76 -4.54 -1.11 5.70
N LEU A 77 -4.89 -0.73 4.48
CA LEU A 77 -5.50 -1.61 3.50
C LEU A 77 -4.52 -1.89 2.37
N PHE A 78 -4.33 -3.17 2.05
CA PHE A 78 -3.63 -3.62 0.85
C PHE A 78 -4.62 -4.14 -0.18
N ILE A 79 -4.45 -3.73 -1.44
CA ILE A 79 -5.19 -4.27 -2.58
C ILE A 79 -4.23 -4.62 -3.71
N ILE A 80 -4.51 -5.71 -4.42
CA ILE A 80 -3.80 -6.07 -5.66
C ILE A 80 -4.79 -5.93 -6.81
N ARG A 81 -4.45 -5.11 -7.80
CA ARG A 81 -5.31 -4.85 -8.97
C ARG A 81 -4.48 -4.69 -10.24
N LYS A 82 -5.10 -5.06 -11.36
CA LYS A 82 -4.64 -4.71 -12.70
C LYS A 82 -5.74 -3.83 -13.28
N ALA A 83 -5.69 -2.54 -12.97
CA ALA A 83 -6.75 -1.58 -13.25
C ALA A 83 -6.14 -0.18 -13.42
N GLY A 84 -6.90 0.73 -14.01
CA GLY A 84 -6.49 2.12 -14.11
C GLY A 84 -6.43 2.80 -12.74
N TYR A 85 -5.59 3.82 -12.60
CA TYR A 85 -5.45 4.61 -11.37
C TYR A 85 -6.81 5.09 -10.82
N ALA A 86 -7.60 5.77 -11.67
CA ALA A 86 -8.89 6.32 -11.27
C ALA A 86 -9.91 5.24 -10.86
N GLU A 87 -9.87 4.06 -11.49
CA GLU A 87 -10.73 2.94 -11.14
C GLU A 87 -10.41 2.41 -9.75
N VAL A 88 -9.12 2.28 -9.43
CA VAL A 88 -8.65 1.88 -8.10
C VAL A 88 -9.08 2.89 -7.04
N MET A 89 -8.88 4.19 -7.29
CA MET A 89 -9.29 5.24 -6.37
C MET A 89 -10.80 5.23 -6.13
N LYS A 90 -11.63 5.14 -7.19
CA LYS A 90 -13.08 5.06 -7.04
C LYS A 90 -13.52 3.81 -6.28
N ALA A 91 -12.89 2.67 -6.53
CA ALA A 91 -13.21 1.43 -5.82
C ALA A 91 -12.91 1.52 -4.32
N VAL A 92 -11.81 2.15 -3.92
CA VAL A 92 -11.41 2.24 -2.50
C VAL A 92 -12.01 3.47 -1.81
N LEU A 93 -11.89 4.64 -2.40
CA LEU A 93 -12.24 5.94 -1.82
C LEU A 93 -13.66 6.41 -2.19
N GLY A 94 -14.32 5.76 -3.15
CA GLY A 94 -15.65 6.14 -3.65
C GLY A 94 -15.59 7.22 -4.73
N GLU A 95 -16.73 7.69 -5.23
CA GLU A 95 -16.77 8.71 -6.30
C GLU A 95 -16.28 10.09 -5.85
N ARG A 96 -16.43 10.43 -4.55
CA ARG A 96 -16.05 11.73 -4.00
C ARG A 96 -15.48 11.60 -2.59
N TYR A 97 -14.18 11.39 -2.49
CA TYR A 97 -13.47 11.46 -1.22
C TYR A 97 -13.20 12.92 -0.86
N LYS A 98 -13.60 13.31 0.36
CA LYS A 98 -13.48 14.70 0.85
C LYS A 98 -12.17 14.96 1.62
N GLY A 99 -11.40 13.91 1.87
CA GLY A 99 -10.13 14.01 2.58
C GLY A 99 -8.95 14.31 1.66
N ILE A 100 -7.79 14.48 2.27
CA ILE A 100 -6.54 14.75 1.57
C ILE A 100 -5.87 13.44 1.18
N ILE A 101 -5.46 13.32 -0.08
CA ILE A 101 -4.61 12.21 -0.53
C ILE A 101 -3.15 12.60 -0.35
N ILE A 102 -2.40 11.76 0.38
CA ILE A 102 -0.97 11.95 0.63
C ILE A 102 -0.20 10.88 -0.16
N GLY A 103 0.50 11.28 -1.22
CA GLY A 103 1.15 10.35 -2.15
C GLY A 103 2.59 10.75 -2.52
N ASP A 104 3.23 9.94 -3.35
CA ASP A 104 4.55 10.21 -3.95
C ASP A 104 4.59 11.44 -4.87
N GLY A 105 3.42 11.92 -5.32
CA GLY A 105 3.29 13.13 -6.14
C GLY A 105 3.09 12.85 -7.63
N LEU A 106 2.68 11.63 -8.00
CA LEU A 106 2.26 11.31 -9.36
C LEU A 106 1.12 12.20 -9.85
N GLU A 107 1.24 12.73 -11.06
CA GLU A 107 0.21 13.63 -11.61
C GLU A 107 -1.17 12.96 -11.71
N THR A 108 -1.21 11.63 -11.83
CA THR A 108 -2.44 10.83 -11.91
C THR A 108 -3.37 11.00 -10.70
N TYR A 109 -2.88 11.41 -9.52
CA TYR A 109 -3.74 11.76 -8.38
C TYR A 109 -4.81 12.81 -8.78
N ARG A 110 -4.44 13.76 -9.66
CA ARG A 110 -5.33 14.85 -10.11
C ARG A 110 -6.49 14.38 -10.99
N GLN A 111 -6.42 13.17 -11.54
CA GLN A 111 -7.55 12.57 -12.25
C GLN A 111 -8.72 12.24 -11.30
N TYR A 112 -8.47 12.23 -9.99
CA TYR A 112 -9.45 11.87 -8.97
C TYR A 112 -9.82 13.04 -8.04
N THR A 113 -8.85 13.84 -7.60
CA THR A 113 -9.09 14.99 -6.70
C THR A 113 -7.95 16.01 -6.79
N ASP A 114 -8.23 17.28 -6.47
CA ASP A 114 -7.21 18.33 -6.31
C ASP A 114 -6.69 18.45 -4.86
N LEU A 115 -7.32 17.76 -3.90
CA LEU A 115 -6.90 17.77 -2.49
C LEU A 115 -5.74 16.80 -2.25
N ILE A 116 -4.57 17.15 -2.77
CA ILE A 116 -3.37 16.31 -2.74
C ILE A 116 -2.28 16.99 -1.92
N GLN A 117 -1.62 16.22 -1.07
CA GLN A 117 -0.39 16.59 -0.38
C GLN A 117 0.71 15.62 -0.81
N ARG A 118 1.94 16.13 -0.97
CA ARG A 118 3.09 15.26 -1.19
C ARG A 118 3.54 14.62 0.12
N CYS A 119 3.87 13.33 0.05
CA CYS A 119 4.35 12.56 1.17
C CYS A 119 5.74 13.06 1.58
N TRP A 120 5.90 13.41 2.85
CA TRP A 120 7.14 13.94 3.39
C TRP A 120 8.32 12.98 3.21
N ALA A 121 8.08 11.67 3.39
CA ALA A 121 9.11 10.66 3.20
C ALA A 121 9.57 10.52 1.74
N HIS A 122 8.72 10.84 0.76
CA HIS A 122 9.13 10.90 -0.65
C HIS A 122 9.93 12.18 -0.91
N LEU A 123 9.42 13.34 -0.47
CA LEU A 123 10.11 14.62 -0.57
C LEU A 123 11.53 14.60 0.01
N LEU A 124 11.70 14.02 1.19
CA LEU A 124 13.01 13.92 1.85
C LEU A 124 13.97 12.99 1.10
N ARG A 125 13.49 11.86 0.57
CA ARG A 125 14.34 10.93 -0.19
C ARG A 125 14.77 11.52 -1.53
N GLU A 126 13.84 12.14 -2.25
CA GLU A 126 14.14 12.78 -3.53
C GLU A 126 15.06 13.98 -3.37
N SER A 127 14.83 14.83 -2.36
CA SER A 127 15.73 15.96 -2.10
C SER A 127 17.11 15.52 -1.66
N ALA A 128 17.24 14.40 -0.93
CA ALA A 128 18.54 13.81 -0.60
C ALA A 128 19.27 13.35 -1.86
N ASP A 129 18.61 12.58 -2.73
CA ASP A 129 19.18 12.11 -4.00
C ASP A 129 19.60 13.27 -4.92
N LEU A 130 18.83 14.37 -4.94
CA LEU A 130 19.20 15.58 -5.67
C LEU A 130 20.42 16.29 -5.06
N ALA A 131 20.49 16.38 -3.73
CA ALA A 131 21.61 17.00 -3.02
C ALA A 131 22.94 16.23 -3.19
N GLU A 132 22.88 14.92 -3.43
CA GLU A 132 24.05 14.10 -3.80
C GLU A 132 24.58 14.45 -5.20
N LYS A 133 23.68 14.85 -6.12
CA LYS A 133 24.01 15.10 -7.53
C LYS A 133 24.28 16.57 -7.85
N HIS A 134 23.73 17.49 -7.05
CA HIS A 134 23.75 18.92 -7.33
C HIS A 134 23.98 19.73 -6.04
N GLU A 135 25.04 20.55 -6.03
CA GLU A 135 25.40 21.40 -4.88
C GLU A 135 24.26 22.36 -4.49
N SER A 136 23.57 22.93 -5.48
CA SER A 136 22.44 23.85 -5.27
C SER A 136 21.26 23.20 -4.55
N ALA A 137 21.10 21.87 -4.62
CA ALA A 137 20.02 21.14 -3.97
C ALA A 137 20.30 20.86 -2.48
N LYS A 138 21.53 21.01 -2.00
CA LYS A 138 21.87 20.78 -0.58
C LYS A 138 21.15 21.73 0.36
N ILE A 139 21.06 23.02 -0.02
CA ILE A 139 20.35 24.04 0.77
C ILE A 139 18.86 23.69 0.86
N LEU A 140 18.25 23.27 -0.25
CA LEU A 140 16.85 22.84 -0.28
C LEU A 140 16.62 21.63 0.63
N HIS A 141 17.44 20.59 0.51
CA HIS A 141 17.30 19.38 1.32
C HIS A 141 17.48 19.66 2.82
N ALA A 142 18.44 20.51 3.19
CA ALA A 142 18.63 20.95 4.57
C ALA A 142 17.39 21.70 5.09
N GLY A 143 16.82 22.61 4.29
CA GLY A 143 15.61 23.35 4.62
C GLY A 143 14.37 22.47 4.82
N LEU A 144 14.28 21.33 4.12
CA LEU A 144 13.19 20.37 4.28
C LEU A 144 13.31 19.48 5.52
N LYS A 145 14.44 19.49 6.25
CA LYS A 145 14.61 18.70 7.49
C LYS A 145 14.17 19.43 8.77
N ILE A 146 13.94 20.74 8.67
CA ILE A 146 13.61 21.64 9.78
C ILE A 146 12.13 21.50 10.14
#